data_AF-A0A955XV97-F1
#
_entry.id   AF-A0A955XV97-F1
#
_cell.length_a   1.000
_cell.length_b   1.000
_cell.length_c   1.000
_cell.angle_alpha   90.00
_cell.angle_beta   90.00
_cell.angle_gamma   90.00
#
_symmetry.space_group_name_H-M   'P 1'
#
loop_
_entity.id
_entity.type
_entity.pdbx_description
1 polymer ?
#
loop_
_entity_poly.entity_id
_entity_poly.type
_entity_poly.pdbx_seq_one_letter_code
_entity_poly.pdbx_strand_id
1 'polypeptide(L)'
;HFFIDKMSHDDSPGGNHNGSRTDPLVAYCEGIATVFALMVEGNPIYVDTMTGGGLNQDYERAQLTEARGTSTGTLTGLVSENLVVAAIWDLLDESSESHDTLSLGDEAVMDVLLNYMPTYEAQNQGVAGADLADFIYGFRQMHPSDSDAIDRLLTQYAYPAGVAMASPDGGKGKTP
;
A
#
# COMPACT_ATOMS: atom_id res chain seq x y z
N HIS A 1 -12.11 0.12 -6.76
CA HIS A 1 -12.62 1.22 -7.62
C HIS A 1 -13.61 2.13 -6.91
N PHE A 2 -14.93 1.85 -6.84
CA PHE A 2 -15.91 2.82 -6.30
C PHE A 2 -15.54 3.43 -4.93
N PHE A 3 -15.05 2.62 -4.00
CA PHE A 3 -14.66 3.11 -2.67
C PHE A 3 -13.58 4.21 -2.75
N ILE A 4 -12.45 3.95 -3.42
CA ILE A 4 -11.35 4.92 -3.47
C ILE A 4 -11.71 6.17 -4.28
N ASP A 5 -12.49 6.02 -5.36
CA ASP A 5 -12.99 7.13 -6.19
C ASP A 5 -13.96 8.07 -5.43
N LYS A 6 -14.62 7.57 -4.38
CA LYS A 6 -15.61 8.37 -3.62
C LYS A 6 -15.19 8.78 -2.23
N MET A 7 -14.35 7.98 -1.58
CA MET A 7 -14.02 8.12 -0.17
C MET A 7 -12.54 8.40 0.07
N SER A 8 -11.68 8.22 -0.94
CA SER A 8 -10.24 8.39 -0.86
C SER A 8 -9.73 9.22 -2.04
N HIS A 9 -8.69 8.77 -2.73
CA HIS A 9 -8.15 9.36 -3.94
C HIS A 9 -7.80 8.28 -4.97
N ASP A 10 -8.04 8.56 -6.26
CA ASP A 10 -7.73 7.67 -7.37
C ASP A 10 -7.28 8.49 -8.59
N ASP A 11 -6.01 8.34 -8.96
CA ASP A 11 -5.41 8.95 -10.16
C ASP A 11 -5.17 7.93 -11.28
N SER A 12 -5.67 6.70 -11.13
CA SER A 12 -5.44 5.64 -12.11
C SER A 12 -6.03 6.01 -13.48
N PRO A 13 -5.23 5.95 -14.57
CA PRO A 13 -5.75 6.09 -15.92
C PRO A 13 -6.57 4.86 -16.37
N GLY A 14 -6.64 3.81 -15.53
CA GLY A 14 -7.07 2.48 -15.92
C GLY A 14 -6.10 1.82 -16.91
N GLY A 15 -6.41 0.60 -17.33
CA GLY A 15 -5.60 -0.11 -18.30
C GLY A 15 -5.64 -1.61 -18.10
N ASN A 16 -4.75 -2.32 -18.80
CA ASN A 16 -4.62 -3.76 -18.62
C ASN A 16 -3.75 -4.06 -17.39
N HIS A 17 -4.24 -4.93 -16.53
CA HIS A 17 -3.56 -5.40 -15.32
C HIS A 17 -3.82 -6.90 -15.18
N ASN A 18 -2.81 -7.65 -14.73
CA ASN A 18 -2.85 -9.12 -14.67
C ASN A 18 -1.94 -9.67 -13.55
N GLY A 19 -1.64 -8.85 -12.55
CA GLY A 19 -0.67 -9.16 -11.51
C GLY A 19 0.80 -8.91 -11.88
N SER A 20 1.15 -8.63 -13.15
CA SER A 20 2.52 -8.23 -13.51
C SER A 20 2.78 -6.76 -13.13
N ARG A 21 4.05 -6.35 -13.06
CA ARG A 21 4.40 -4.94 -12.85
C ARG A 21 3.80 -4.03 -13.93
N THR A 22 3.16 -2.95 -13.49
CA THR A 22 2.48 -1.95 -14.33
C THR A 22 2.73 -0.55 -13.78
N ASP A 23 2.06 0.44 -14.36
CA ASP A 23 2.04 1.83 -13.89
C ASP A 23 1.67 1.89 -12.38
N PRO A 24 2.41 2.62 -11.53
CA PRO A 24 2.13 2.66 -10.09
C PRO A 24 0.73 3.13 -9.71
N LEU A 25 0.11 4.03 -10.49
CA LEU A 25 -1.25 4.52 -10.23
C LEU A 25 -2.27 3.42 -10.48
N VAL A 26 -2.08 2.66 -11.56
CA VAL A 26 -2.91 1.49 -11.88
C VAL A 26 -2.73 0.40 -10.82
N ALA A 27 -1.49 0.04 -10.50
CA ALA A 27 -1.20 -0.98 -9.50
C ALA A 27 -1.77 -0.63 -8.12
N TYR A 28 -1.67 0.64 -7.71
CA TYR A 28 -2.24 1.12 -6.45
C TYR A 28 -3.76 1.00 -6.44
N CYS A 29 -4.43 1.53 -7.47
CA CYS A 29 -5.89 1.50 -7.59
C CYS A 29 -6.46 0.07 -7.57
N GLU A 30 -5.88 -0.84 -8.38
CA GLU A 30 -6.29 -2.26 -8.41
C GLU A 30 -5.95 -3.01 -7.12
N GLY A 31 -4.77 -2.72 -6.55
CA GLY A 31 -4.33 -3.30 -5.29
C GLY A 31 -5.24 -2.90 -4.13
N ILE A 32 -5.54 -1.62 -3.95
CA ILE A 32 -6.45 -1.15 -2.90
C ILE A 32 -7.87 -1.71 -3.09
N ALA A 33 -8.34 -1.82 -4.33
CA ALA A 33 -9.63 -2.45 -4.59
C ALA A 33 -9.67 -3.90 -4.08
N THR A 34 -8.58 -4.64 -4.28
CA THR A 34 -8.41 -6.02 -3.79
C THR A 34 -8.30 -6.06 -2.27
N VAL A 35 -7.43 -5.23 -1.66
CA VAL A 35 -7.29 -5.11 -0.20
C VAL A 35 -8.63 -4.83 0.46
N PHE A 36 -9.39 -3.86 -0.06
CA PHE A 36 -10.70 -3.52 0.48
C PHE A 36 -11.68 -4.71 0.43
N ALA A 37 -11.65 -5.49 -0.65
CA ALA A 37 -12.48 -6.69 -0.78
C ALA A 37 -12.08 -7.77 0.25
N LEU A 38 -10.78 -8.03 0.42
CA LEU A 38 -10.27 -9.01 1.39
C LEU A 38 -10.56 -8.59 2.83
N MET A 39 -10.40 -7.30 3.13
CA MET A 39 -10.71 -6.69 4.43
C MET A 39 -12.20 -6.84 4.77
N VAL A 40 -13.10 -6.54 3.82
CA VAL A 40 -14.55 -6.71 4.02
C VAL A 40 -14.95 -8.18 4.21
N GLU A 41 -14.30 -9.10 3.50
CA GLU A 41 -14.53 -10.55 3.64
C GLU A 41 -13.91 -11.12 4.93
N GLY A 42 -12.87 -10.47 5.47
CA GLY A 42 -12.08 -10.97 6.58
C GLY A 42 -11.27 -12.22 6.22
N ASN A 43 -10.79 -12.31 4.97
CA ASN A 43 -10.11 -13.50 4.44
C ASN A 43 -8.94 -13.11 3.51
N PRO A 44 -7.72 -13.66 3.70
CA PRO A 44 -6.56 -13.36 2.86
C PRO A 44 -6.64 -13.95 1.45
N ILE A 45 -7.63 -14.81 1.18
CA ILE A 45 -7.75 -15.54 -0.08
C ILE A 45 -8.59 -14.76 -1.09
N TYR A 46 -7.94 -14.21 -2.10
CA TYR A 46 -8.59 -13.66 -3.28
C TYR A 46 -8.98 -14.77 -4.26
N VAL A 47 -10.25 -14.78 -4.67
CA VAL A 47 -10.78 -15.70 -5.68
C VAL A 47 -11.49 -14.92 -6.77
N ASP A 48 -10.98 -15.04 -8.00
CA ASP A 48 -11.64 -14.53 -9.20
C ASP A 48 -12.00 -15.70 -10.11
N THR A 49 -13.30 -15.87 -10.37
CA THR A 49 -13.82 -16.95 -11.22
C THR A 49 -14.09 -16.43 -12.63
N MET A 50 -13.42 -17.01 -13.61
CA MET A 50 -13.54 -16.64 -15.01
C MET A 50 -14.10 -17.81 -15.84
N THR A 51 -14.61 -17.52 -17.04
CA THR A 51 -14.99 -18.62 -17.96
C THR A 51 -13.72 -19.31 -18.47
N GLY A 52 -13.49 -20.56 -18.06
CA GLY A 52 -12.33 -21.36 -18.47
C GLY A 52 -11.19 -21.45 -17.44
N GLY A 53 -11.37 -20.89 -16.24
CA GLY A 53 -10.39 -20.97 -15.14
C GLY A 53 -10.72 -19.99 -14.02
N GLY A 54 -9.87 -19.92 -13.00
CA GLY A 54 -9.98 -18.89 -11.96
C GLY A 54 -8.62 -18.58 -11.37
N LEU A 55 -8.48 -17.37 -10.82
CA LEU A 55 -7.37 -16.99 -9.97
C LEU A 55 -7.74 -17.34 -8.52
N ASN A 56 -6.84 -18.02 -7.83
CA ASN A 56 -6.94 -18.24 -6.39
C ASN A 56 -5.59 -17.87 -5.79
N GLN A 57 -5.59 -16.80 -4.99
CA GLN A 57 -4.40 -16.17 -4.48
C GLN A 57 -4.52 -15.96 -2.97
N ASP A 58 -3.70 -16.66 -2.20
CA ASP A 58 -3.58 -16.51 -0.75
C ASP A 58 -2.49 -15.47 -0.45
N TYR A 59 -2.86 -14.28 -0.01
CA TYR A 59 -1.90 -13.20 0.28
C TYR A 59 -1.15 -13.37 1.59
N GLU A 60 -1.60 -14.27 2.47
CA GLU A 60 -0.92 -14.62 3.71
C GLU A 60 0.28 -15.55 3.45
N ARG A 61 0.09 -16.53 2.55
CA ARG A 61 1.04 -17.65 2.40
C ARG A 61 1.82 -17.65 1.11
N ALA A 62 1.40 -16.87 0.11
CA ALA A 62 2.05 -16.93 -1.19
C ALA A 62 3.29 -16.05 -1.22
N GLN A 63 4.45 -16.69 -1.42
CA GLN A 63 5.64 -15.99 -1.89
C GLN A 63 5.48 -15.64 -3.38
N LEU A 64 4.71 -14.60 -3.66
CA LEU A 64 4.54 -14.10 -5.02
C LEU A 64 5.79 -13.35 -5.45
N THR A 65 6.49 -13.90 -6.44
CA THR A 65 7.63 -13.21 -7.07
C THR A 65 7.24 -11.82 -7.57
N GLU A 66 6.04 -11.68 -8.11
CA GLU A 66 5.52 -10.41 -8.62
C GLU A 66 5.16 -9.41 -7.51
N ALA A 67 4.94 -9.87 -6.28
CA ALA A 67 4.66 -9.00 -5.13
C ALA A 67 5.94 -8.39 -4.52
N ARG A 68 7.05 -8.29 -5.27
CA ARG A 68 8.33 -7.82 -4.72
C ARG A 68 8.99 -6.76 -5.60
N GLY A 69 9.44 -5.69 -4.97
CA GLY A 69 10.26 -4.62 -5.54
C GLY A 69 9.64 -3.87 -6.71
N THR A 70 10.39 -2.91 -7.24
CA THR A 70 10.00 -2.10 -8.40
C THR A 70 10.88 -2.42 -9.60
N SER A 71 10.47 -2.04 -10.82
CA SER A 71 11.27 -2.31 -12.03
C SER A 71 12.65 -1.64 -12.04
N THR A 72 12.85 -0.59 -11.25
CA THR A 72 14.08 0.21 -11.19
C THR A 72 14.74 0.19 -9.81
N GLY A 73 14.10 -0.40 -8.80
CA GLY A 73 14.52 -0.29 -7.41
C GLY A 73 14.30 1.10 -6.79
N THR A 74 13.55 1.99 -7.47
CA THR A 74 13.15 3.32 -6.99
C THR A 74 11.64 3.38 -6.75
N LEU A 75 11.17 4.35 -5.97
CA LEU A 75 9.73 4.55 -5.71
C LEU A 75 8.93 4.83 -7.00
N THR A 76 9.58 5.36 -8.03
CA THR A 76 8.98 5.67 -9.34
C THR A 76 9.01 4.51 -10.34
N GLY A 77 9.55 3.35 -9.95
CA GLY A 77 9.57 2.17 -10.80
C GLY A 77 8.19 1.51 -10.91
N LEU A 78 7.98 0.74 -11.99
CA LEU A 78 6.76 -0.04 -12.16
C LEU A 78 6.61 -1.04 -11.01
N VAL A 79 5.40 -1.22 -10.51
CA VAL A 79 5.05 -2.10 -9.39
C VAL A 79 3.89 -3.00 -9.78
N SER A 80 3.77 -4.15 -9.12
CA SER A 80 2.64 -5.06 -9.29
C SER A 80 1.50 -4.67 -8.34
N GLU A 81 0.25 -4.85 -8.76
CA GLU A 81 -0.90 -4.78 -7.86
C GLU A 81 -0.77 -5.80 -6.70
N ASN A 82 -0.16 -6.96 -6.94
CA ASN A 82 0.08 -7.96 -5.90
C ASN A 82 1.03 -7.46 -4.82
N LEU A 83 1.99 -6.58 -5.16
CA LEU A 83 2.87 -5.95 -4.18
C LEU A 83 2.07 -4.99 -3.29
N VAL A 84 1.15 -4.23 -3.88
CA VAL A 84 0.27 -3.33 -3.13
C VAL A 84 -0.61 -4.13 -2.17
N VAL A 85 -1.22 -5.22 -2.65
CA VAL A 85 -2.07 -6.07 -1.81
C VAL A 85 -1.28 -6.70 -0.68
N ALA A 86 -0.17 -7.38 -0.99
CA ALA A 86 0.62 -8.08 0.02
C ALA A 86 1.19 -7.11 1.07
N ALA A 87 1.75 -5.98 0.64
CA ALA A 87 2.33 -5.00 1.57
C ALA A 87 1.29 -4.34 2.48
N ILE A 88 0.05 -4.14 2.02
CA ILE A 88 -1.00 -3.54 2.85
C ILE A 88 -1.72 -4.60 3.69
N TRP A 89 -1.84 -5.83 3.19
CA TRP A 89 -2.38 -6.95 3.95
C TRP A 89 -1.55 -7.25 5.21
N ASP A 90 -0.23 -7.27 5.09
CA ASP A 90 0.69 -7.40 6.23
C ASP A 90 0.56 -6.24 7.26
N LEU A 91 0.05 -5.06 6.86
CA LEU A 91 -0.27 -3.98 7.81
C LEU A 91 -1.60 -4.24 8.57
N LEU A 92 -2.51 -5.00 7.94
CA LEU A 92 -3.86 -5.30 8.43
C LEU A 92 -3.90 -6.50 9.36
N ASP A 93 -3.25 -7.59 8.97
CA ASP A 93 -3.54 -8.90 9.53
C ASP A 93 -3.10 -9.06 11.00
N GLU A 94 -3.70 -10.04 11.69
CA GLU A 94 -3.41 -10.33 13.10
C GLU A 94 -2.33 -11.42 13.27
N SER A 95 -1.75 -11.86 12.16
CA SER A 95 -0.74 -12.90 12.11
C SER A 95 0.64 -12.33 12.38
N SER A 96 1.04 -12.28 13.66
CA SER A 96 2.46 -12.04 13.93
C SER A 96 3.29 -13.25 13.50
N GLU A 97 3.82 -13.21 12.27
CA GLU A 97 4.85 -14.14 11.79
C GLU A 97 6.22 -13.73 12.34
N SER A 98 7.25 -14.58 12.26
CA SER A 98 8.58 -14.28 12.83
C SER A 98 9.25 -13.01 12.27
N HIS A 99 8.69 -12.45 11.19
CA HIS A 99 9.14 -11.25 10.51
C HIS A 99 8.09 -10.14 10.45
N ASP A 100 6.86 -10.40 10.91
CA ASP A 100 5.79 -9.41 11.00
C ASP A 100 5.28 -9.26 12.43
N THR A 101 5.34 -8.04 12.94
CA THR A 101 4.83 -7.69 14.27
C THR A 101 3.72 -6.65 14.18
N LEU A 102 3.34 -6.25 12.97
CA LEU A 102 2.30 -5.28 12.75
C LEU A 102 0.96 -6.01 12.77
N SER A 103 0.04 -5.44 13.52
CA SER A 103 -1.36 -5.84 13.55
C SER A 103 -2.15 -4.61 13.93
N LEU A 104 -2.11 -3.64 13.01
CA LEU A 104 -2.70 -2.33 13.24
C LEU A 104 -4.20 -2.33 12.90
N GLY A 105 -4.65 -3.39 12.21
CA GLY A 105 -6.05 -3.67 11.92
C GLY A 105 -6.65 -2.75 10.86
N ASP A 106 -7.89 -3.07 10.48
CA ASP A 106 -8.67 -2.35 9.46
C ASP A 106 -8.75 -0.84 9.72
N GLU A 107 -8.81 -0.43 10.99
CA GLU A 107 -8.92 0.99 11.38
C GLU A 107 -7.71 1.80 10.88
N ALA A 108 -6.49 1.29 11.03
CA ALA A 108 -5.28 2.01 10.63
C ALA A 108 -5.20 2.24 9.12
N VAL A 109 -5.49 1.20 8.32
CA VAL A 109 -5.53 1.32 6.85
C VAL A 109 -6.65 2.24 6.40
N MET A 110 -7.84 2.12 6.99
CA MET A 110 -8.98 2.98 6.65
C MET A 110 -8.73 4.43 7.06
N ASP A 111 -8.03 4.69 8.15
CA ASP A 111 -7.67 6.04 8.58
C ASP A 111 -6.76 6.72 7.55
N VAL A 112 -5.75 6.01 7.03
CA VAL A 112 -4.90 6.51 5.95
C VAL A 112 -5.70 6.76 4.66
N LEU A 113 -6.54 5.81 4.25
CA LEU A 113 -7.36 5.96 3.03
C LEU A 113 -8.33 7.12 3.11
N LEU A 114 -8.98 7.33 4.27
CA LEU A 114 -10.02 8.34 4.43
C LEU A 114 -9.48 9.72 4.80
N ASN A 115 -8.37 9.80 5.52
CA ASN A 115 -7.90 11.06 6.11
C ASN A 115 -6.57 11.55 5.56
N TYR A 116 -5.64 10.66 5.18
CA TYR A 116 -4.36 11.08 4.58
C TYR A 116 -4.43 11.18 3.07
N MET A 117 -4.82 10.09 2.40
CA MET A 117 -4.78 9.98 0.93
C MET A 117 -5.52 11.09 0.19
N PRO A 118 -6.64 11.66 0.66
CA PRO A 118 -7.25 12.81 -0.01
C PRO A 118 -6.39 14.08 -0.05
N THR A 119 -5.28 14.11 0.72
CA THR A 119 -4.37 15.26 0.84
C THR A 119 -2.91 14.91 0.48
N TYR A 120 -2.67 13.73 -0.09
CA TYR A 120 -1.33 13.18 -0.33
C TYR A 120 -0.43 14.11 -1.15
N GLU A 121 -1.00 14.90 -2.07
CA GLU A 121 -0.28 15.80 -3.00
C GLU A 121 0.66 16.76 -2.27
N ALA A 122 0.36 17.12 -1.03
CA ALA A 122 1.22 17.98 -0.20
C ALA A 122 2.60 17.36 0.09
N GLN A 123 2.70 16.03 0.03
CA GLN A 123 3.90 15.25 0.31
C GLN A 123 4.02 14.04 -0.65
N ASN A 124 3.80 14.25 -1.95
CA ASN A 124 3.92 13.20 -2.97
C ASN A 124 5.33 12.55 -2.96
N GLN A 125 5.41 11.22 -2.78
CA GLN A 125 6.66 10.47 -2.64
C GLN A 125 7.07 9.69 -3.88
N GLY A 126 6.09 9.18 -4.64
CA GLY A 126 6.30 8.28 -5.77
C GLY A 126 6.25 8.98 -7.12
N VAL A 127 5.47 8.42 -8.06
CA VAL A 127 5.15 9.12 -9.31
C VAL A 127 4.19 10.29 -9.04
N ALA A 128 3.92 11.13 -10.03
CA ALA A 128 2.90 12.16 -9.87
C ALA A 128 1.50 11.49 -9.94
N GLY A 129 0.78 11.54 -8.83
CA GLY A 129 -0.49 10.81 -8.66
C GLY A 129 -0.43 9.88 -7.44
N ALA A 130 -1.57 9.54 -6.86
CA ALA A 130 -1.65 8.68 -5.68
C ALA A 130 -1.13 7.26 -5.97
N ASP A 131 -0.07 6.85 -5.27
CA ASP A 131 0.49 5.50 -5.37
C ASP A 131 0.83 4.85 -4.01
N LEU A 132 1.44 3.66 -4.04
CA LEU A 132 1.84 2.92 -2.84
C LEU A 132 2.84 3.71 -1.98
N ALA A 133 3.72 4.52 -2.58
CA ALA A 133 4.70 5.30 -1.84
C ALA A 133 3.99 6.35 -0.97
N ASP A 134 2.95 6.99 -1.51
CA ASP A 134 2.15 7.98 -0.80
C ASP A 134 1.36 7.36 0.34
N PHE A 135 0.75 6.20 0.11
CA PHE A 135 0.04 5.45 1.15
C PHE A 135 0.98 5.08 2.30
N ILE A 136 2.14 4.50 2.01
CA ILE A 136 3.12 4.10 3.03
C ILE A 136 3.65 5.32 3.80
N TYR A 137 3.88 6.44 3.12
CA TYR A 137 4.29 7.67 3.80
C TYR A 137 3.19 8.18 4.73
N GLY A 138 1.94 8.23 4.27
CA GLY A 138 0.79 8.60 5.09
C GLY A 138 0.62 7.71 6.31
N PHE A 139 0.74 6.40 6.09
CA PHE A 139 0.70 5.40 7.15
C PHE A 139 1.77 5.65 8.21
N ARG A 140 3.01 5.96 7.81
CA ARG A 140 4.06 6.35 8.78
C ARG A 140 3.73 7.64 9.51
N GLN A 141 3.19 8.66 8.82
CA GLN A 141 2.80 9.92 9.45
C GLN A 141 1.78 9.70 10.58
N MET A 142 0.84 8.78 10.36
CA MET A 142 -0.25 8.48 11.28
C MET A 142 0.16 7.46 12.36
N HIS A 143 1.15 6.61 12.08
CA HIS A 143 1.67 5.57 12.96
C HIS A 143 3.19 5.70 13.18
N PRO A 144 3.69 6.82 13.74
CA PRO A 144 5.12 7.08 13.86
C PRO A 144 5.86 6.07 14.74
N SER A 145 5.18 5.48 15.74
CA SER A 145 5.72 4.42 16.61
C SER A 145 6.11 3.15 15.86
N ASP A 146 5.49 2.93 14.71
CA ASP A 146 5.58 1.68 13.95
C ASP A 146 6.54 1.79 12.77
N SER A 147 7.20 2.96 12.60
CA SER A 147 8.11 3.26 11.49
C SER A 147 9.18 2.17 11.27
N ASP A 148 9.82 1.70 12.34
CA ASP A 148 10.86 0.66 12.26
C ASP A 148 10.30 -0.69 11.78
N ALA A 149 9.05 -1.01 12.13
CA ALA A 149 8.40 -2.22 11.68
C ALA A 149 7.96 -2.09 10.22
N ILE A 150 7.45 -0.93 9.82
CA ILE A 150 7.14 -0.61 8.41
C ILE A 150 8.42 -0.70 7.56
N ASP A 151 9.56 -0.18 8.02
CA ASP A 151 10.84 -0.31 7.32
C ASP A 151 11.26 -1.78 7.10
N ARG A 152 11.05 -2.64 8.10
CA ARG A 152 11.31 -4.08 7.97
C ARG A 152 10.39 -4.73 6.94
N LEU A 153 9.11 -4.37 6.96
CA LEU A 153 8.12 -4.84 6.00
C LEU A 153 8.50 -4.48 4.55
N LEU A 154 8.81 -3.21 4.30
CA LEU A 154 9.24 -2.77 2.97
C LEU A 154 10.53 -3.48 2.52
N THR A 155 11.46 -3.71 3.45
CA THR A 155 12.67 -4.49 3.19
C THR A 155 12.33 -5.93 2.81
N GLN A 156 11.38 -6.57 3.49
CA GLN A 156 10.87 -7.90 3.15
C GLN A 156 10.30 -7.93 1.73
N TYR A 157 9.61 -6.88 1.29
CA TYR A 157 9.11 -6.79 -0.08
C TYR A 157 10.12 -6.27 -1.10
N ALA A 158 11.37 -5.99 -0.70
CA ALA A 158 12.36 -5.30 -1.52
C ALA A 158 11.83 -3.98 -2.13
N TYR A 159 10.87 -3.35 -1.46
CA TYR A 159 10.34 -2.05 -1.81
C TYR A 159 11.24 -0.96 -1.22
N PRO A 160 11.60 0.08 -1.98
CA PRO A 160 12.47 1.13 -1.47
C PRO A 160 11.80 1.88 -0.32
N ALA A 161 12.53 2.10 0.77
CA ALA A 161 12.01 2.67 2.02
C ALA A 161 11.52 4.13 1.94
N GLY A 162 11.65 4.77 0.77
CA GLY A 162 11.22 6.15 0.54
C GLY A 162 11.94 7.21 1.38
N VAL A 163 11.31 8.39 1.51
CA VAL A 163 11.84 9.50 2.33
C VAL A 163 11.46 9.27 3.80
N ALA A 164 12.40 9.57 4.70
CA ALA A 164 12.16 9.50 6.14
C ALA A 164 11.01 10.45 6.58
N MET A 165 10.35 10.08 7.68
CA MET A 165 9.32 10.88 8.34
C MET A 165 9.69 12.36 8.45
N ALA A 166 8.77 13.26 8.08
CA ALA A 166 8.93 14.67 8.40
C ALA A 166 8.99 14.82 9.94
N SER A 167 10.03 15.49 10.45
CA SER A 167 10.19 15.68 11.90
C SER A 167 9.00 16.50 12.45
N PRO A 168 8.39 16.14 13.60
CA PRO A 168 7.16 16.77 14.06
C PRO A 168 7.24 18.27 14.41
N ASP A 169 8.39 18.94 14.32
CA ASP A 169 8.46 20.36 14.68
C ASP A 169 9.55 21.15 13.94
N GLY A 170 9.15 21.73 12.80
CA GLY A 170 9.87 22.84 12.14
C GLY A 170 9.32 24.21 12.51
N GLY A 171 8.42 24.30 13.50
CA GLY A 171 7.83 25.52 14.01
C GLY A 171 8.85 26.37 14.76
N LYS A 172 9.70 27.10 14.03
CA LYS A 172 10.55 28.15 14.59
C LYS A 172 9.65 29.20 15.24
N GLY A 173 9.51 29.10 16.57
CA GLY A 173 9.06 30.20 17.41
C GLY A 173 9.96 31.41 17.14
N LYS A 174 9.39 32.42 16.49
CA LYS A 174 9.94 33.77 16.46
C LYS A 174 9.92 34.31 17.89
N THR A 175 11.08 34.50 18.47
CA THR A 175 11.28 35.46 19.57
C THR A 175 11.10 36.88 19.04
N PRO A 176 10.35 37.73 19.74
CA PRO A 176 10.76 39.10 20.03
C PRO A 176 11.69 39.15 21.24
#